data_AF-A0A183B5L4-F1
#
_entry.id   AF-A0A183B5L4-F1
#
_cell.length_a   1.000
_cell.length_b   1.000
_cell.length_c   1.000
_cell.angle_alpha   90.00
_cell.angle_beta   90.00
_cell.angle_gamma   90.00
#
_symmetry.space_group_name_H-M   'P 1'
#
loop_
_entity.id
_entity.type
_entity.pdbx_description
1 polymer ?
#
loop_
_entity_poly.entity_id
_entity_poly.type
_entity_poly.pdbx_seq_one_letter_code
_entity_poly.pdbx_strand_id
1 'polypeptide(L)'
;MLVNLIEQEEQSKQAVRKSEAEVRAILLERTTEDLKVNLEIDLFDTLRNHEAHELRLNLEKAAEEERTRCKEMDLDYLAPFLAQIEIMGGHLSREQAFALREECLQDFKQRLINKANIIQARFERETEKLQKKQQWYQLNQISLSKEDEQEYLQYCNDAAFRITTLESMLAKHKQTAPQKYMALEKRLRSDPRLSEFLQTG
;
A
#
# COMPACT_ATOMS: atom_id res chain seq x y z
N MET A 1 2.97 29.06 84.13
CA MET A 1 3.64 29.48 82.88
C MET A 1 4.61 28.42 82.36
N LEU A 2 5.60 27.97 83.16
CA LEU A 2 6.57 26.95 82.74
C LEU A 2 5.95 25.57 82.43
N VAL A 3 5.00 25.11 83.25
CA VAL A 3 4.33 23.80 83.07
C VAL A 3 3.57 23.72 81.74
N ASN A 4 2.83 24.78 81.36
CA ASN A 4 2.14 24.86 80.08
C ASN A 4 3.12 24.86 78.89
N LEU A 5 4.30 25.48 79.03
CA LEU A 5 5.32 25.49 77.98
C LEU A 5 5.91 24.08 77.77
N ILE A 6 6.12 23.32 78.85
CA ILE A 6 6.59 21.92 78.77
C ILE A 6 5.53 21.02 78.12
N GLU A 7 4.26 21.22 78.45
CA GLU A 7 3.15 20.46 77.84
C GLU A 7 3.01 20.78 76.35
N GLN A 8 3.13 22.05 75.95
CA GLN A 8 3.13 22.45 74.53
C GLN A 8 4.36 21.94 73.78
N GLU A 9 5.53 21.89 74.42
CA GLU A 9 6.74 21.31 73.84
C GLU A 9 6.55 19.81 73.55
N GLU A 10 5.96 19.06 74.49
CA GLU A 10 5.69 17.64 74.33
C GLU A 10 4.64 17.38 73.23
N GLN A 11 3.59 18.19 73.18
CA GLN A 11 2.60 18.14 72.10
C GLN A 11 3.22 18.42 70.72
N SER A 12 4.11 19.42 70.64
CA SER A 12 4.83 19.75 69.40
C SER A 12 5.76 18.60 68.96
N LYS A 13 6.52 18.02 69.89
CA LYS A 13 7.38 16.85 69.62
C LYS A 13 6.58 15.65 69.13
N GLN A 14 5.43 15.38 69.74
CA GLN A 14 4.56 14.29 69.31
C GLN A 14 3.94 14.57 67.93
N ALA A 15 3.57 15.81 67.64
CA ALA A 15 3.07 16.20 66.32
C ALA A 15 4.13 16.00 65.23
N VAL A 16 5.39 16.42 65.47
CA VAL A 16 6.51 16.21 64.54
C VAL A 16 6.75 14.72 64.30
N ARG A 17 6.78 13.90 65.35
CA ARG A 17 6.97 12.44 65.21
C ARG A 17 5.85 11.77 64.41
N LYS A 18 4.59 12.20 64.60
CA LYS A 18 3.46 11.70 63.81
C LYS A 18 3.60 12.09 62.34
N SER A 19 3.98 13.35 62.07
CA SER A 19 4.22 13.83 60.71
C SER A 19 5.37 13.08 60.03
N GLU A 20 6.47 12.83 60.74
CA GLU A 20 7.58 12.02 60.21
C GLU A 20 7.16 10.58 59.86
N ALA A 21 6.33 9.96 60.70
CA ALA A 21 5.84 8.61 60.45
C ALA A 21 4.92 8.56 59.22
N GLU A 22 4.05 9.56 59.07
CA GLU A 22 3.17 9.71 57.91
C GLU A 22 3.98 9.91 56.62
N VAL A 23 4.95 10.82 56.62
CA VAL A 23 5.82 11.05 55.46
C VAL A 23 6.58 9.78 55.06
N ARG A 24 7.10 9.01 56.05
CA ARG A 24 7.76 7.73 55.76
C ARG A 24 6.80 6.71 55.13
N ALA A 25 5.56 6.64 55.60
CA ALA A 25 4.56 5.74 55.02
C ALA A 25 4.26 6.11 53.56
N ILE A 26 4.04 7.41 53.28
CA ILE A 26 3.79 7.92 51.92
C ILE A 26 4.98 7.61 50.99
N LEU A 27 6.21 7.83 51.46
CA LEU A 27 7.40 7.53 50.66
C LEU A 27 7.52 6.04 50.37
N LEU A 28 7.17 5.17 51.32
CA LEU A 28 7.23 3.73 51.14
C LEU A 28 6.19 3.27 50.11
N GLU A 29 4.95 3.78 50.20
CA GLU A 29 3.90 3.52 49.23
C GLU A 29 4.30 3.99 47.82
N ARG A 30 4.84 5.22 47.69
CA ARG A 30 5.38 5.70 46.42
C ARG A 30 6.48 4.82 45.85
N THR A 31 7.43 4.36 46.67
CA THR A 31 8.46 3.43 46.18
C THR A 31 7.87 2.11 45.71
N THR A 32 6.78 1.63 46.32
CA THR A 32 6.10 0.41 45.86
C THR A 32 5.31 0.64 44.56
N GLU A 33 4.73 1.81 44.38
CA GLU A 33 4.05 2.21 43.13
C GLU A 33 5.06 2.38 41.98
N ASP A 34 6.20 3.05 42.23
CA ASP A 34 7.28 3.24 41.25
C ASP A 34 7.89 1.91 40.78
N LEU A 35 7.92 0.89 41.64
CA LEU A 35 8.37 -0.46 41.28
C LEU A 35 7.35 -1.23 40.43
N LYS A 36 6.07 -0.85 40.46
CA LYS A 36 4.97 -1.51 39.75
C LYS A 36 4.11 -0.50 38.99
N VAL A 37 4.75 0.19 38.05
CA VAL A 37 4.04 1.07 37.12
C VAL A 37 3.28 0.22 36.10
N ASN A 38 2.03 -0.13 36.43
CA ASN A 38 1.10 -0.73 35.48
C ASN A 38 0.44 0.39 34.65
N LEU A 39 1.02 0.65 33.47
CA LEU A 39 0.36 1.47 32.46
C LEU A 39 -0.65 0.60 31.71
N GLU A 40 -1.93 0.99 31.71
CA GLU A 40 -2.89 0.42 30.77
C GLU A 40 -2.48 0.85 29.37
N ILE A 41 -1.89 -0.09 28.61
CA ILE A 41 -1.52 0.13 27.21
C ILE A 41 -2.78 -0.08 26.39
N ASP A 42 -3.19 0.95 25.67
CA ASP A 42 -4.33 0.86 24.75
C ASP A 42 -4.09 -0.22 23.69
N LEU A 43 -5.14 -0.96 23.34
CA LEU A 43 -5.09 -2.09 22.40
C LEU A 43 -4.59 -1.65 21.01
N PHE A 44 -4.73 -0.36 20.69
CA PHE A 44 -4.36 0.25 19.42
C PHE A 44 -2.99 0.94 19.44
N ASP A 45 -2.27 0.94 20.57
CA ASP A 45 -0.93 1.54 20.65
C ASP A 45 0.14 0.57 20.11
N THR A 46 0.30 0.62 18.78
CA THR A 46 1.20 -0.26 18.00
C THR A 46 2.69 -0.11 18.30
N LEU A 47 3.12 0.88 19.09
CA LEU A 47 4.52 1.08 19.48
C LEU A 47 4.86 0.42 20.82
N ARG A 48 3.87 0.28 21.71
CA ARG A 48 4.04 -0.33 23.04
C ARG A 48 3.51 -1.77 23.12
N ASN A 49 2.52 -2.11 22.29
CA ASN A 49 1.97 -3.46 22.21
C ASN A 49 2.73 -4.32 21.19
N HIS A 50 3.72 -5.08 21.68
CA HIS A 50 4.60 -5.90 20.84
C HIS A 50 3.83 -6.99 20.07
N GLU A 51 2.82 -7.61 20.70
CA GLU A 51 2.01 -8.67 20.11
C GLU A 51 1.16 -8.16 18.93
N ALA A 52 0.56 -6.97 19.09
CA ALA A 52 -0.20 -6.32 18.01
C ALA A 52 0.70 -5.94 16.82
N HIS A 53 1.94 -5.51 17.09
CA HIS A 53 2.91 -5.19 16.06
C HIS A 53 3.33 -6.44 15.25
N GLU A 54 3.63 -7.54 15.93
CA GLU A 54 3.99 -8.81 15.27
C GLU A 54 2.84 -9.39 14.46
N LEU A 55 1.62 -9.36 15.00
CA LEU A 55 0.42 -9.81 14.28
C LEU A 55 0.23 -9.05 12.96
N ARG A 56 0.39 -7.72 12.98
CA ARG A 56 0.32 -6.89 11.76
C ARG A 56 1.36 -7.31 10.73
N LEU A 57 2.62 -7.48 11.16
CA LEU A 57 3.72 -7.83 10.27
C LEU A 57 3.51 -9.22 9.63
N ASN A 58 2.96 -10.17 10.40
CA ASN A 58 2.64 -11.51 9.91
C ASN A 58 1.46 -11.49 8.94
N LEU A 59 0.43 -10.69 9.19
CA LEU A 59 -0.70 -10.51 8.27
C LEU A 59 -0.26 -9.87 6.95
N GLU A 60 0.65 -8.89 6.99
CA GLU A 60 1.21 -8.25 5.80
C GLU A 60 2.03 -9.23 4.95
N LYS A 61 2.90 -10.03 5.60
CA LYS A 61 3.66 -11.10 4.93
C LYS A 61 2.75 -12.15 4.31
N ALA A 62 1.75 -12.65 5.05
CA ALA A 62 0.80 -13.62 4.53
C ALA A 62 0.01 -13.08 3.34
N ALA A 63 -0.36 -11.79 3.35
CA ALA A 63 -1.02 -11.14 2.22
C ALA A 63 -0.09 -11.00 1.00
N GLU A 64 1.19 -10.72 1.20
CA GLU A 64 2.21 -10.69 0.14
C GLU A 64 2.41 -12.08 -0.48
N GLU A 65 2.51 -13.12 0.37
CA GLU A 65 2.67 -14.52 -0.03
C GLU A 65 1.44 -15.03 -0.80
N GLU A 66 0.24 -14.73 -0.33
CA GLU A 66 -1.01 -15.05 -1.03
C GLU A 66 -1.10 -14.35 -2.39
N ARG A 67 -0.64 -13.09 -2.47
CA ARG A 67 -0.54 -12.36 -3.74
C ARG A 67 0.51 -12.97 -4.67
N THR A 68 1.60 -13.53 -4.16
CA THR A 68 2.56 -14.28 -4.99
C THR A 68 2.00 -15.62 -5.44
N ARG A 69 1.34 -16.37 -4.56
CA ARG A 69 0.73 -17.67 -4.90
C ARG A 69 -0.40 -17.54 -5.91
N CYS A 70 -1.25 -16.52 -5.79
CA CYS A 70 -2.27 -16.19 -6.79
C CYS A 70 -1.66 -15.81 -8.15
N LYS A 71 -0.45 -15.23 -8.18
CA LYS A 71 0.30 -15.01 -9.44
C LYS A 71 0.93 -16.30 -9.95
N GLU A 72 1.28 -17.25 -9.10
CA GLU A 72 1.85 -18.53 -9.52
C GLU A 72 0.81 -19.52 -10.05
N MET A 73 -0.46 -19.37 -9.68
CA MET A 73 -1.60 -19.94 -10.43
C MET A 73 -1.80 -19.26 -11.81
N ASP A 74 -0.69 -18.84 -12.44
CA ASP A 74 -0.62 -18.32 -13.80
C ASP A 74 -1.33 -19.33 -14.72
N LEU A 75 -2.49 -18.93 -15.22
CA LEU A 75 -3.17 -19.58 -16.34
C LEU A 75 -2.12 -19.90 -17.41
N ASP A 76 -2.07 -21.14 -17.88
CA ASP A 76 -1.11 -21.60 -18.88
C ASP A 76 -1.07 -20.61 -20.05
N TYR A 77 0.01 -19.83 -20.12
CA TYR A 77 0.15 -18.72 -21.06
C TYR A 77 0.26 -19.21 -22.50
N LEU A 78 0.60 -20.50 -22.70
CA LEU A 78 0.75 -21.12 -24.01
C LEU A 78 -0.50 -21.90 -24.44
N ALA A 79 -1.34 -22.34 -23.50
CA ALA A 79 -2.57 -23.08 -23.78
C ALA A 79 -3.47 -22.48 -24.88
N PRO A 80 -3.79 -21.17 -24.91
CA PRO A 80 -4.68 -20.63 -25.94
C PRO A 80 -4.06 -20.70 -27.34
N PHE A 81 -2.74 -20.60 -27.44
CA PHE A 81 -2.04 -20.66 -28.72
C PHE A 81 -1.82 -22.11 -29.17
N LEU A 82 -1.52 -23.03 -28.24
CA LEU A 82 -1.44 -24.46 -28.52
C LEU A 82 -2.78 -25.04 -28.99
N ALA A 83 -3.90 -24.53 -28.47
CA ALA A 83 -5.24 -24.94 -28.92
C ALA A 83 -5.57 -24.53 -30.36
N GLN A 84 -4.89 -23.50 -30.89
CA GLN A 84 -5.07 -23.02 -32.27
C GLN A 84 -4.22 -23.77 -33.28
N ILE A 85 -3.16 -24.45 -32.84
CA ILE A 85 -2.28 -25.24 -33.71
C ILE A 85 -2.84 -26.66 -33.84
N GLU A 86 -3.16 -27.05 -35.07
CA GLU A 86 -3.44 -28.46 -35.38
C GLU A 86 -2.14 -29.27 -35.28
N ILE A 87 -1.94 -29.96 -34.16
CA ILE A 87 -0.75 -30.80 -33.95
C ILE A 87 -0.92 -32.08 -34.77
N MET A 88 -0.41 -32.07 -36.00
CA MET A 88 -0.36 -33.26 -36.83
C MET A 88 0.70 -34.24 -36.27
N GLY A 89 0.26 -35.24 -35.51
CA GLY A 89 1.12 -36.31 -34.99
C GLY A 89 1.71 -36.10 -33.58
N GLY A 90 1.15 -35.19 -32.78
CA GLY A 90 1.52 -35.04 -31.36
C GLY A 90 2.84 -34.31 -31.08
N HIS A 91 3.57 -33.86 -32.10
CA HIS A 91 4.84 -33.15 -31.96
C HIS A 91 4.80 -31.79 -32.66
N LEU A 92 5.34 -30.77 -31.98
CA LEU A 92 5.50 -29.43 -32.53
C LEU A 92 6.70 -29.42 -33.49
N SER A 93 6.54 -28.88 -34.71
CA SER A 93 7.68 -28.63 -35.59
C SER A 93 8.50 -27.44 -35.06
N ARG A 94 9.81 -27.40 -35.38
CA ARG A 94 10.68 -26.26 -35.02
C ARG A 94 10.10 -24.94 -35.55
N GLU A 95 9.61 -24.92 -36.78
CA GLU A 95 8.99 -23.72 -37.38
C GLU A 95 7.73 -23.27 -36.63
N GLN A 96 6.90 -24.23 -36.21
CA GLN A 96 5.71 -23.97 -35.41
C GLN A 96 6.07 -23.44 -34.02
N ALA A 97 7.14 -23.94 -33.40
CA ALA A 97 7.65 -23.45 -32.11
C ALA A 97 8.12 -21.99 -32.18
N PHE A 98 8.83 -21.61 -33.26
CA PHE A 98 9.25 -20.23 -33.48
C PHE A 98 8.07 -19.31 -33.77
N ALA A 99 7.13 -19.74 -34.63
CA ALA A 99 5.92 -18.97 -34.93
C ALA A 99 5.07 -18.73 -33.68
N LEU A 100 4.87 -19.78 -32.87
CA LEU A 100 4.14 -19.75 -31.60
C LEU A 100 4.76 -18.77 -30.60
N ARG A 101 6.09 -18.77 -30.47
CA ARG A 101 6.80 -17.81 -29.63
C ARG A 101 6.57 -16.37 -30.12
N GLU A 102 6.72 -16.13 -31.41
CA GLU A 102 6.61 -14.78 -31.99
C GLU A 102 5.19 -14.26 -31.83
N GLU A 103 4.18 -15.09 -32.08
CA GLU A 103 2.77 -14.75 -31.91
C GLU A 103 2.44 -14.42 -30.44
N CYS A 104 2.94 -15.22 -29.50
CA CYS A 104 2.77 -14.96 -28.07
C CYS A 104 3.40 -13.62 -27.64
N LEU A 105 4.62 -13.33 -28.11
CA LEU A 105 5.31 -12.07 -27.84
C LEU A 105 4.60 -10.88 -28.49
N GLN A 106 4.10 -11.05 -29.72
CA GLN A 106 3.38 -10.02 -30.44
C GLN A 106 2.04 -9.68 -29.79
N ASP A 107 1.25 -10.68 -29.40
CA ASP A 107 0.01 -10.49 -28.65
C ASP A 107 0.27 -9.78 -27.32
N PHE A 108 1.29 -10.22 -26.57
CA PHE A 108 1.65 -9.57 -25.32
C PHE A 108 2.07 -8.10 -25.52
N LYS A 109 2.84 -7.81 -26.58
CA LYS A 109 3.20 -6.43 -26.96
C LYS A 109 1.96 -5.61 -27.30
N GLN A 110 1.03 -6.15 -28.08
CA GLN A 110 -0.23 -5.48 -28.40
C GLN A 110 -1.05 -5.19 -27.14
N ARG A 111 -1.15 -6.13 -26.20
CA ARG A 111 -1.83 -5.92 -24.91
C ARG A 111 -1.19 -4.79 -24.09
N LEU A 112 0.14 -4.71 -24.06
CA LEU A 112 0.85 -3.62 -23.39
C LEU A 112 0.53 -2.27 -24.05
N ILE A 113 0.58 -2.19 -25.37
CA ILE A 113 0.25 -0.98 -26.15
C ILE A 113 -1.21 -0.58 -25.91
N ASN A 114 -2.14 -1.51 -26.02
CA ASN A 114 -3.57 -1.27 -25.80
C ASN A 114 -3.82 -0.74 -24.38
N LYS A 115 -3.15 -1.31 -23.38
CA LYS A 115 -3.23 -0.80 -22.01
C LYS A 115 -2.73 0.64 -21.90
N ALA A 116 -1.59 0.98 -22.50
CA ALA A 116 -1.09 2.35 -22.52
C ALA A 116 -2.08 3.30 -23.20
N ASN A 117 -2.64 2.90 -24.35
CA ASN A 117 -3.61 3.70 -25.10
C ASN A 117 -4.90 3.95 -24.30
N ILE A 118 -5.41 2.96 -23.56
CA ILE A 118 -6.58 3.13 -22.71
C ILE A 118 -6.31 4.16 -21.60
N ILE A 119 -5.14 4.09 -20.97
CA ILE A 119 -4.77 5.04 -19.90
C ILE A 119 -4.60 6.44 -20.49
N GLN A 120 -3.93 6.56 -21.64
CA GLN A 120 -3.74 7.81 -22.36
C GLN A 120 -5.08 8.45 -22.77
N ALA A 121 -5.99 7.69 -23.37
CA ALA A 121 -7.32 8.18 -23.76
C ALA A 121 -8.14 8.65 -22.55
N ARG A 122 -8.00 7.99 -21.39
CA ARG A 122 -8.64 8.45 -20.14
C ARG A 122 -8.02 9.74 -19.64
N PHE A 123 -6.69 9.86 -19.70
CA PHE A 123 -5.96 11.06 -19.31
C PHE A 123 -6.41 12.27 -20.14
N GLU A 124 -6.42 12.12 -21.47
CA GLU A 124 -6.88 13.15 -22.41
C GLU A 124 -8.33 13.55 -22.13
N ARG A 125 -9.22 12.57 -21.92
CA ARG A 125 -10.63 12.82 -21.61
C ARG A 125 -10.83 13.59 -20.30
N GLU A 126 -10.14 13.23 -19.23
CA GLU A 126 -10.25 13.96 -17.96
C GLU A 126 -9.66 15.38 -18.06
N THR A 127 -8.58 15.54 -18.83
CA THR A 127 -7.95 16.85 -19.08
C THR A 127 -8.87 17.76 -19.88
N GLU A 128 -9.49 17.25 -20.94
CA GLU A 128 -10.45 18.01 -21.76
C GLU A 128 -11.69 18.42 -20.95
N LYS A 129 -12.21 17.53 -20.08
CA LYS A 129 -13.32 17.86 -19.17
C LYS A 129 -12.96 18.99 -18.21
N LEU A 130 -11.78 18.91 -17.59
CA LEU A 130 -11.31 19.96 -16.67
C LEU A 130 -11.17 21.29 -17.41
N GLN A 131 -10.57 21.28 -18.60
CA GLN A 131 -10.41 22.48 -19.43
C GLN A 131 -11.77 23.11 -19.80
N LYS A 132 -12.76 22.31 -20.21
CA LYS A 132 -14.13 22.78 -20.50
C LYS A 132 -14.80 23.39 -19.26
N LYS A 133 -14.65 22.76 -18.08
CA LYS A 133 -15.21 23.27 -16.83
C LYS A 133 -14.53 24.58 -16.40
N GLN A 134 -13.21 24.70 -16.59
CA GLN A 134 -12.45 25.94 -16.34
C GLN A 134 -12.92 27.07 -17.25
N GLN A 135 -13.08 26.81 -18.56
CA GLN A 135 -13.63 27.80 -19.49
C GLN A 135 -15.05 28.23 -19.11
N TRP A 136 -15.90 27.27 -18.74
CA TRP A 136 -17.25 27.56 -18.27
C TRP A 136 -17.26 28.43 -17.01
N TYR A 137 -16.37 28.17 -16.05
CA TYR A 137 -16.25 28.96 -14.83
C TYR A 137 -15.79 30.40 -15.12
N GLN A 138 -14.82 30.58 -16.02
CA GLN A 138 -14.37 31.92 -16.45
C GLN A 138 -15.50 32.77 -17.04
N LEU A 139 -16.43 32.15 -17.78
CA LEU A 139 -17.56 32.84 -18.39
C LEU A 139 -18.69 33.19 -17.40
N ASN A 140 -18.92 32.33 -16.39
CA ASN A 140 -20.04 32.45 -15.45
C ASN A 140 -19.63 33.01 -14.07
N GLN A 141 -18.39 33.47 -13.91
CA GLN A 141 -17.81 33.90 -12.64
C GLN A 141 -18.64 34.97 -11.90
N ILE A 142 -19.28 35.88 -12.65
CA ILE A 142 -20.04 37.00 -12.08
C ILE A 142 -21.43 36.55 -11.57
N SER A 143 -21.93 35.41 -12.06
CA SER A 143 -23.28 34.91 -11.77
C SER A 143 -23.30 33.75 -10.78
N LEU A 144 -22.15 33.33 -10.25
CA LEU A 144 -22.03 32.16 -9.37
C LEU A 144 -22.30 32.50 -7.90
N SER A 145 -22.96 31.59 -7.19
CA SER A 145 -23.09 31.66 -5.74
C SER A 145 -21.84 31.11 -5.03
N LYS A 146 -21.72 31.36 -3.73
CA LYS A 146 -20.63 30.78 -2.90
C LYS A 146 -20.67 29.25 -2.83
N GLU A 147 -21.85 28.65 -2.95
CA GLU A 147 -22.02 27.19 -2.96
C GLU A 147 -21.51 26.59 -4.28
N ASP A 148 -21.82 27.23 -5.41
CA ASP A 148 -21.34 26.82 -6.73
C ASP A 148 -19.81 26.95 -6.85
N GLU A 149 -19.22 27.97 -6.22
CA GLU A 149 -17.75 28.12 -6.15
C GLU A 149 -17.10 26.97 -5.39
N GLN A 150 -17.69 26.53 -4.28
CA GLN A 150 -17.17 25.39 -3.51
C GLN A 150 -17.28 24.09 -4.30
N GLU A 151 -18.40 23.84 -4.99
CA GLU A 151 -18.57 22.66 -5.84
C GLU A 151 -17.53 22.65 -6.99
N TYR A 152 -17.28 23.80 -7.61
CA TYR A 152 -16.25 23.93 -8.64
C TYR A 152 -14.84 23.61 -8.10
N LEU A 153 -14.48 24.15 -6.93
CA LEU A 153 -13.18 23.86 -6.31
C LEU A 153 -13.02 22.37 -5.99
N GLN A 154 -14.06 21.73 -5.46
CA GLN A 154 -14.06 20.29 -5.24
C GLN A 154 -13.87 19.51 -6.55
N TYR A 155 -14.60 19.88 -7.60
CA TYR A 155 -14.45 19.26 -8.91
C TYR A 155 -13.03 19.40 -9.48
N CYS A 156 -12.41 20.58 -9.34
CA CYS A 156 -11.03 20.81 -9.78
C CYS A 156 -10.03 19.94 -9.02
N ASN A 157 -10.19 19.82 -7.69
CA ASN A 157 -9.33 18.96 -6.87
C ASN A 157 -9.46 17.49 -7.28
N ASP A 158 -10.70 17.01 -7.46
CA ASP A 158 -10.96 15.63 -7.88
C ASP A 158 -10.40 15.33 -9.28
N ALA A 159 -10.59 16.27 -10.22
CA ALA A 159 -10.05 16.13 -11.57
C ALA A 159 -8.52 16.14 -11.56
N ALA A 160 -7.89 17.02 -10.80
CA ALA A 160 -6.43 17.07 -10.64
C ALA A 160 -5.88 15.76 -10.04
N PHE A 161 -6.55 15.21 -9.03
CA PHE A 161 -6.19 13.92 -8.44
C PHE A 161 -6.28 12.77 -9.47
N ARG A 162 -7.34 12.74 -10.29
CA ARG A 162 -7.48 11.73 -11.36
C ARG A 162 -6.40 11.86 -12.42
N ILE A 163 -6.11 13.07 -12.87
CA ILE A 163 -5.09 13.36 -13.89
C ILE A 163 -3.71 12.92 -13.40
N THR A 164 -3.30 13.36 -12.19
CA THR A 164 -2.01 12.98 -11.60
C THR A 164 -1.88 11.47 -11.37
N THR A 165 -2.98 10.80 -11.00
CA THR A 165 -3.02 9.33 -10.89
C THR A 165 -2.78 8.67 -12.25
N LEU A 166 -3.43 9.14 -13.31
CA LEU A 166 -3.26 8.60 -14.66
C LEU A 166 -1.84 8.84 -15.20
N GLU A 167 -1.25 10.00 -14.92
CA GLU A 167 0.15 10.29 -15.26
C GLU A 167 1.12 9.32 -14.56
N SER A 168 0.94 9.12 -13.25
CA SER A 168 1.74 8.18 -12.47
C SER A 168 1.60 6.75 -13.00
N MET A 169 0.37 6.34 -13.36
CA MET A 169 0.11 5.04 -13.99
C MET A 169 0.84 4.89 -15.34
N LEU A 170 0.82 5.91 -16.19
CA LEU A 170 1.55 5.91 -17.47
C LEU A 170 3.06 5.84 -17.26
N ALA A 171 3.61 6.64 -16.34
CA ALA A 171 5.03 6.62 -16.01
C ALA A 171 5.48 5.24 -15.52
N LYS A 172 4.72 4.64 -14.60
CA LYS A 172 4.96 3.27 -14.11
C LYS A 172 4.83 2.24 -15.22
N HIS A 173 3.86 2.39 -16.14
CA HIS A 173 3.73 1.50 -17.28
C HIS A 173 4.94 1.58 -18.22
N LYS A 174 5.42 2.78 -18.53
CA LYS A 174 6.62 3.00 -19.36
C LYS A 174 7.86 2.33 -18.75
N GLN A 175 8.01 2.35 -17.42
CA GLN A 175 9.13 1.68 -16.74
C GLN A 175 9.00 0.16 -16.69
N THR A 176 7.79 -0.36 -16.41
CA THR A 176 7.58 -1.80 -16.15
C THR A 176 7.28 -2.62 -17.41
N ALA A 177 6.75 -2.03 -18.48
CA ALA A 177 6.40 -2.75 -19.70
C ALA A 177 7.60 -3.46 -20.38
N PRO A 178 8.78 -2.82 -20.53
CA PRO A 178 9.96 -3.48 -21.09
C PRO A 178 10.43 -4.66 -20.23
N GLN A 179 10.43 -4.48 -18.90
CA GLN A 179 10.83 -5.53 -17.95
C GLN A 179 9.91 -6.75 -18.06
N LYS A 180 8.59 -6.52 -18.18
CA LYS A 180 7.60 -7.60 -18.35
C LYS A 180 7.76 -8.31 -19.69
N TYR A 181 8.05 -7.58 -20.76
CA TYR A 181 8.31 -8.16 -22.07
C TYR A 181 9.55 -9.06 -22.05
N MET A 182 10.66 -8.57 -21.48
CA MET A 182 11.89 -9.35 -21.31
C MET A 182 11.68 -10.57 -20.42
N ALA A 183 10.89 -10.45 -19.36
CA ALA A 183 10.56 -11.56 -18.47
C ALA A 183 9.77 -12.66 -19.20
N LEU A 184 8.79 -12.29 -20.03
CA LEU A 184 8.04 -13.25 -20.85
C LEU A 184 8.94 -13.92 -21.89
N GLU A 185 9.81 -13.16 -22.56
CA GLU A 185 10.76 -13.73 -23.51
C GLU A 185 11.68 -14.77 -22.85
N LYS A 186 12.21 -14.45 -21.65
CA LYS A 186 13.03 -15.40 -20.87
C LYS A 186 12.22 -16.64 -20.47
N ARG A 187 10.96 -16.48 -20.06
CA ARG A 187 10.07 -17.61 -19.73
C ARG A 187 9.84 -18.50 -20.95
N LEU A 188 9.51 -17.94 -22.11
CA LEU A 188 9.31 -18.70 -23.35
C LEU A 188 10.56 -19.48 -23.80
N ARG A 189 11.77 -18.93 -23.60
CA ARG A 189 13.03 -19.62 -23.90
C ARG A 189 13.36 -20.77 -22.92
N SER A 190 12.92 -20.65 -21.67
CA SER A 190 13.16 -21.65 -20.62
C SER A 190 12.03 -22.66 -20.45
N ASP A 191 10.91 -22.46 -21.14
CA ASP A 191 9.75 -23.35 -21.11
C ASP A 191 10.10 -24.74 -21.67
N PRO A 192 9.87 -25.84 -20.93
CA PRO A 192 10.13 -27.19 -21.40
C PRO A 192 9.52 -27.49 -22.78
N ARG A 193 8.33 -26.96 -23.09
CA ARG A 193 7.60 -27.22 -24.34
C ARG A 193 8.23 -26.58 -25.58
N LEU A 194 9.04 -25.53 -25.39
CA LEU A 194 9.65 -24.75 -26.47
C LEU A 194 11.19 -24.80 -26.44
N SER A 195 11.78 -25.07 -25.27
CA SER A 195 13.22 -25.02 -25.04
C SER A 195 14.01 -25.96 -25.94
N GLU A 196 13.48 -27.15 -26.25
CA GLU A 196 14.09 -28.12 -27.16
C GLU A 196 14.31 -27.55 -28.57
N PHE A 197 13.42 -26.66 -29.03
CA PHE A 197 13.46 -26.06 -30.37
C PHE A 197 14.19 -24.71 -30.41
N LEU A 198 14.23 -24.01 -29.27
CA LEU A 198 14.73 -22.63 -29.14
C LEU A 198 16.16 -22.53 -28.59
N GLN A 199 16.74 -23.60 -28.02
CA GLN A 199 18.12 -23.60 -27.52
C GLN A 199 19.18 -23.77 -28.62
N THR A 200 18.79 -24.12 -29.84
CA THR A 200 19.68 -24.19 -31.00
C THR A 200 19.56 -22.90 -31.83
N GLY A 201 20.44 -21.93 -31.57
CA GLY A 201 20.60 -20.71 -32.38
C GLY A 201 20.57 -19.42 -31.57
#